data_AF-A0A1T1C8X3-F1
#
_entry.id   AF-A0A1T1C8X3-F1
#
_cell.length_a   1.000
_cell.length_b   1.000
_cell.length_c   1.000
_cell.angle_alpha   90.00
_cell.angle_beta   90.00
_cell.angle_gamma   90.00
#
_symmetry.space_group_name_H-M   'P 1'
#
loop_
_entity.id
_entity.type
_entity.pdbx_description
1 polymer ?
#
loop_
_entity_poly.entity_id
_entity_poly.type
_entity_poly.pdbx_seq_one_letter_code
_entity_poly.pdbx_strand_id
1 'polypeptide(L)'
;MKFNFVKPTLISCAIGIFIPGFTAILFFLFQLLTDKIGIDCSTSWKSIWILTSLISVALPFVFIENIKKTNNPTLTKLTLFNFIEYISLQACLAQFFTDSKTICYGSGGQNGIELVFTAWIALPILVCISFVFKHKLENHIE
;
A
#
# COMPACT_ATOMS: atom_id res chain seq x y z
N MET A 1 -16.70 19.73 -6.08
CA MET A 1 -16.60 18.58 -7.02
C MET A 1 -17.32 17.46 -6.33
N LYS A 2 -18.35 16.88 -6.95
CA LYS A 2 -19.16 15.84 -6.30
C LYS A 2 -18.71 14.46 -6.75
N PHE A 3 -17.49 14.08 -6.40
CA PHE A 3 -17.00 12.69 -6.57
C PHE A 3 -16.90 12.03 -5.19
N ASN A 4 -17.47 10.83 -5.05
CA ASN A 4 -17.44 10.10 -3.78
C ASN A 4 -16.16 9.27 -3.69
N PHE A 5 -15.17 9.74 -2.92
CA PHE A 5 -13.92 9.02 -2.68
C PHE A 5 -14.07 7.89 -1.66
N VAL A 6 -14.97 8.03 -0.69
CA VAL A 6 -15.10 7.10 0.44
C VAL A 6 -15.74 5.78 0.01
N LYS A 7 -16.87 5.83 -0.73
CA LYS A 7 -17.63 4.63 -1.09
C LYS A 7 -16.80 3.63 -1.92
N PRO A 8 -16.10 4.03 -3.00
CA PRO A 8 -15.23 3.12 -3.74
C PRO A 8 -14.08 2.59 -2.90
N THR A 9 -13.45 3.43 -2.05
CA THR A 9 -12.38 2.98 -1.16
C THR A 9 -12.86 1.94 -0.15
N LEU A 10 -14.06 2.09 0.41
CA LEU A 10 -14.65 1.07 1.29
C LEU A 10 -14.85 -0.27 0.57
N ILE A 11 -15.29 -0.24 -0.71
CA ILE A 11 -15.41 -1.45 -1.53
C ILE A 11 -14.03 -2.08 -1.74
N SER A 12 -13.02 -1.28 -2.11
CA SER A 12 -11.64 -1.75 -2.22
C SER A 12 -11.13 -2.36 -0.91
N CYS A 13 -11.45 -1.75 0.23
CA CYS A 13 -11.04 -2.26 1.54
C CYS A 13 -11.74 -3.58 1.89
N ALA A 14 -13.04 -3.70 1.59
CA ALA A 14 -13.79 -4.94 1.81
C ALA A 14 -13.19 -6.11 1.01
N ILE A 15 -12.78 -5.87 -0.25
CA ILE A 15 -12.03 -6.85 -1.04
C ILE A 15 -10.66 -7.11 -0.39
N GLY A 16 -9.98 -6.04 0.04
CA GLY A 16 -8.70 -6.04 0.75
C GLY A 16 -8.61 -6.99 1.94
N ILE A 17 -9.71 -7.19 2.68
CA ILE A 17 -9.77 -8.11 3.83
C ILE A 17 -9.43 -9.55 3.44
N PHE A 18 -9.82 -9.98 2.23
CA PHE A 18 -9.70 -11.37 1.75
C PHE A 18 -8.44 -11.64 0.92
N ILE A 19 -7.73 -10.60 0.48
CA ILE A 19 -6.53 -10.70 -0.37
C ILE A 19 -5.15 -10.47 0.28
N PRO A 20 -4.95 -10.37 1.61
CA PRO A 20 -3.61 -10.13 2.19
C PRO A 20 -2.54 -11.16 1.77
N GLY A 21 -2.96 -12.42 1.57
CA GLY A 21 -2.06 -13.48 1.12
C GLY A 21 -1.59 -13.28 -0.32
N PHE A 22 -2.42 -12.71 -1.19
CA PHE A 22 -2.04 -12.44 -2.58
C PHE A 22 -0.98 -11.34 -2.69
N THR A 23 -1.06 -10.31 -1.85
CA THR A 23 -0.04 -9.26 -1.82
C THR A 23 1.25 -9.72 -1.15
N ALA A 24 1.18 -10.61 -0.16
CA ALA A 24 2.37 -11.27 0.38
C ALA A 24 3.13 -12.07 -0.71
N ILE A 25 2.41 -12.81 -1.54
CA ILE A 25 2.97 -13.52 -2.70
C ILE A 25 3.73 -12.57 -3.63
N LEU A 26 3.19 -11.37 -3.91
CA LEU A 26 3.86 -10.38 -4.75
C LEU A 26 5.24 -9.96 -4.21
N PHE A 27 5.38 -9.77 -2.90
CA PHE A 27 6.67 -9.43 -2.28
C PHE A 27 7.67 -10.58 -2.35
N PHE A 28 7.21 -11.82 -2.13
CA PHE A 28 8.07 -12.99 -2.28
C PHE A 28 8.48 -13.24 -3.74
N LEU A 29 7.61 -12.97 -4.73
CA LEU A 29 8.01 -13.00 -6.14
C LEU A 29 9.10 -11.97 -6.42
N PHE A 30 8.97 -10.75 -5.90
CA PHE A 30 10.00 -9.72 -6.05
C PHE A 30 11.33 -10.19 -5.43
N GLN A 31 11.29 -10.74 -4.21
CA GLN A 31 12.47 -11.34 -3.57
C GLN A 31 13.12 -12.40 -4.46
N LEU A 32 12.35 -13.36 -5.00
CA LEU A 32 12.88 -14.42 -5.88
C LEU A 32 13.49 -13.86 -7.17
N LEU A 33 12.91 -12.80 -7.75
CA LEU A 33 13.48 -12.15 -8.93
C LEU A 33 14.80 -11.45 -8.60
N THR A 34 14.89 -10.80 -7.45
CA THR A 34 16.13 -10.13 -7.00
C THR A 34 17.24 -11.13 -6.64
N ASP A 35 16.88 -12.30 -6.11
CA ASP A 35 17.83 -13.37 -5.81
C ASP A 35 18.48 -13.90 -7.09
N LYS A 36 17.71 -14.05 -8.17
CA LYS A 36 18.23 -14.47 -9.49
C LYS A 36 19.25 -13.52 -10.11
N ILE A 37 19.27 -12.25 -9.70
CA ILE A 37 20.25 -11.25 -10.15
C ILE A 37 21.37 -11.03 -9.11
N GLY A 38 21.47 -11.89 -8.10
CA GLY A 38 22.54 -11.90 -7.11
C GLY A 38 22.37 -10.91 -5.96
N ILE A 39 21.16 -10.39 -5.73
CA ILE A 39 20.88 -9.52 -4.58
C ILE A 39 20.45 -10.39 -3.40
N ASP A 40 21.17 -10.27 -2.28
CA ASP A 40 20.82 -10.96 -1.04
C ASP A 40 19.39 -10.64 -0.58
N CYS A 41 18.67 -11.67 -0.11
CA CYS A 41 17.30 -11.55 0.38
C CYS A 41 17.10 -10.38 1.36
N SER A 42 18.00 -10.22 2.34
CA SER A 42 17.88 -9.15 3.33
C SER A 42 18.02 -7.75 2.70
N THR A 43 18.81 -7.61 1.64
CA THR A 43 18.99 -6.36 0.90
C THR A 43 17.76 -6.05 0.05
N SER A 44 17.15 -7.07 -0.56
CA SER A 44 15.90 -6.96 -1.29
C SER A 44 14.76 -6.44 -0.41
N TRP A 45 14.56 -7.02 0.78
CA TRP A 45 13.52 -6.57 1.71
C TRP A 45 13.72 -5.14 2.21
N LYS A 46 14.96 -4.75 2.53
CA LYS A 46 15.28 -3.35 2.87
C LYS A 46 14.94 -2.42 1.71
N SER A 47 15.19 -2.83 0.48
CA SER A 47 14.90 -2.04 -0.71
C SER A 47 13.39 -1.89 -0.91
N ILE A 48 12.61 -2.97 -0.72
CA ILE A 48 11.14 -2.93 -0.71
C ILE A 48 10.65 -1.94 0.33
N TRP A 49 11.14 -2.01 1.57
CA TRP A 49 10.69 -1.12 2.64
C TRP A 49 10.99 0.35 2.37
N ILE A 50 12.19 0.67 1.89
CA ILE A 50 12.54 2.05 1.53
C ILE A 50 11.61 2.55 0.43
N LEU A 51 11.46 1.77 -0.65
CA LEU A 51 10.64 2.17 -1.80
C LEU A 51 9.17 2.34 -1.41
N THR A 52 8.60 1.38 -0.69
CA THR A 52 7.19 1.39 -0.29
C THR A 52 6.90 2.46 0.77
N SER A 53 7.85 2.75 1.65
CA SER A 53 7.74 3.89 2.59
C SER A 53 7.65 5.21 1.81
N LEU A 54 8.55 5.43 0.85
CA LEU A 54 8.52 6.63 0.01
C LEU A 54 7.22 6.76 -0.77
N ILE A 55 6.73 5.65 -1.37
CA ILE A 55 5.47 5.65 -2.13
C ILE A 55 4.29 5.94 -1.21
N SER A 56 4.15 5.25 -0.07
CA SER A 56 3.02 5.45 0.86
C SER A 56 2.92 6.87 1.40
N VAL A 57 4.07 7.56 1.53
CA VAL A 57 4.05 8.97 1.94
C VAL A 57 3.75 9.87 0.76
N ALA A 58 4.38 9.68 -0.40
CA ALA A 58 4.29 10.62 -1.52
C ALA A 58 3.00 10.48 -2.34
N LEU A 59 2.50 9.27 -2.54
CA LEU A 59 1.42 8.97 -3.46
C LEU A 59 0.10 9.68 -3.11
N PRO A 60 -0.31 9.82 -1.84
CA PRO A 60 -1.51 10.59 -1.48
C PRO A 60 -1.43 12.06 -1.93
N PHE A 61 -0.26 12.69 -1.81
CA PHE A 61 -0.06 14.07 -2.26
C PHE A 61 -0.09 14.18 -3.78
N VAL A 62 0.64 13.29 -4.47
CA VAL A 62 0.66 13.23 -5.94
C VAL A 62 -0.76 13.02 -6.49
N PHE A 63 -1.55 12.14 -5.86
CA PHE A 63 -2.92 11.88 -6.25
C PHE A 63 -3.80 13.13 -6.10
N ILE A 64 -3.79 13.78 -4.93
CA ILE A 64 -4.59 14.99 -4.68
C ILE A 64 -4.23 16.08 -5.69
N GLU A 65 -2.95 16.38 -5.86
CA GLU A 65 -2.51 17.46 -6.76
C GLU A 65 -2.86 17.16 -8.22
N ASN A 66 -2.77 15.91 -8.65
CA ASN A 66 -3.23 15.48 -9.97
C ASN A 66 -4.76 15.68 -10.14
N ILE A 67 -5.56 15.36 -9.13
CA ILE A 67 -7.01 15.57 -9.19
C ILE A 67 -7.35 17.06 -9.20
N LYS A 68 -6.70 17.90 -8.38
CA LYS A 68 -6.89 19.35 -8.42
C LYS A 68 -6.56 19.95 -9.78
N LYS A 69 -5.42 19.56 -10.37
CA LYS A 69 -4.94 20.08 -11.65
C LYS A 69 -5.84 19.65 -12.83
N THR A 70 -6.33 18.41 -12.82
CA THR A 70 -7.11 17.86 -13.93
C THR A 70 -8.62 18.01 -13.76
N ASN A 71 -9.07 18.29 -12.53
CA ASN A 71 -10.49 18.29 -12.12
C ASN A 71 -11.26 17.07 -12.65
N ASN A 72 -10.60 15.90 -12.68
CA ASN A 72 -11.12 14.68 -13.28
C ASN A 72 -10.77 13.43 -12.43
N PRO A 73 -11.44 13.23 -11.28
CA PRO A 73 -11.41 11.99 -10.54
C PRO A 73 -12.24 10.96 -11.30
N THR A 74 -11.61 9.85 -11.61
CA THR A 74 -12.28 8.69 -12.19
C THR A 74 -12.19 7.54 -11.20
N LEU A 75 -13.15 6.62 -11.28
CA LEU A 75 -13.13 5.40 -10.49
C LEU A 75 -11.80 4.65 -10.72
N THR A 76 -11.34 4.55 -11.97
CA THR A 76 -10.07 3.89 -12.32
C THR A 76 -8.87 4.51 -11.62
N LYS A 77 -8.77 5.85 -11.59
CA LYS A 77 -7.67 6.54 -10.89
C LYS A 77 -7.70 6.25 -9.40
N LEU A 78 -8.87 6.29 -8.78
CA LEU A 78 -9.02 6.01 -7.35
C LEU A 78 -8.74 4.54 -7.02
N THR A 79 -9.22 3.60 -7.83
CA THR A 79 -8.94 2.17 -7.64
C THR A 79 -7.45 1.87 -7.77
N LEU A 80 -6.78 2.47 -8.76
CA LEU A 80 -5.33 2.32 -8.93
C LEU A 80 -4.56 2.91 -7.75
N PHE A 81 -4.96 4.11 -7.29
CA PHE A 81 -4.41 4.71 -6.08
C PHE A 81 -4.57 3.79 -4.88
N ASN A 82 -5.80 3.34 -4.60
CA ASN A 82 -6.10 2.45 -3.47
C ASN A 82 -5.27 1.18 -3.50
N PHE A 83 -5.09 0.57 -4.67
CA PHE A 83 -4.31 -0.65 -4.84
C PHE A 83 -2.82 -0.45 -4.56
N ILE A 84 -2.20 0.56 -5.18
CA ILE A 84 -0.77 0.84 -4.99
C ILE A 84 -0.50 1.28 -3.54
N GLU A 85 -1.37 2.14 -3.01
CA GLU A 85 -1.25 2.65 -1.64
C GLU A 85 -1.41 1.52 -0.62
N TYR A 86 -2.37 0.62 -0.81
CA TYR A 86 -2.56 -0.56 0.05
C TYR A 86 -1.31 -1.45 0.10
N ILE A 87 -0.75 -1.80 -1.06
CA ILE A 87 0.48 -2.62 -1.14
C ILE A 87 1.65 -1.88 -0.48
N SER A 88 1.77 -0.58 -0.73
CA SER A 88 2.86 0.23 -0.18
C SER A 88 2.76 0.35 1.34
N LEU A 89 1.56 0.59 1.88
CA LEU A 89 1.31 0.62 3.32
C LEU A 89 1.56 -0.75 3.97
N GLN A 90 1.11 -1.85 3.36
CA GLN A 90 1.33 -3.19 3.89
C GLN A 90 2.83 -3.49 4.06
N ALA A 91 3.64 -3.22 3.04
CA ALA A 91 5.08 -3.44 3.09
C ALA A 91 5.79 -2.44 4.01
N CYS A 92 5.41 -1.16 3.95
CA CYS A 92 5.95 -0.11 4.81
C CYS A 92 5.71 -0.45 6.29
N LEU A 93 4.51 -0.87 6.66
CA LEU A 93 4.19 -1.19 8.05
C LEU A 93 4.90 -2.45 8.54
N ALA A 94 5.21 -3.40 7.66
CA ALA A 94 5.87 -4.65 8.02
C ALA A 94 7.22 -4.43 8.72
N GLN A 95 7.94 -3.35 8.38
CA GLN A 95 9.23 -3.01 8.99
C GLN A 95 9.15 -2.75 10.51
N PHE A 96 7.96 -2.46 11.04
CA PHE A 96 7.73 -2.26 12.47
C PHE A 96 7.41 -3.56 13.24
N PHE A 97 7.09 -4.63 12.52
CA PHE A 97 6.69 -5.92 13.11
C PHE A 97 7.72 -7.03 12.87
N THR A 98 8.58 -6.88 11.88
CA THR A 98 9.60 -7.88 11.53
C THR A 98 10.83 -7.22 10.91
N ASP A 99 11.98 -7.90 11.01
CA ASP A 99 13.24 -7.46 10.40
C ASP A 99 13.61 -8.33 9.18
N SER A 100 14.47 -7.78 8.31
CA SER A 100 14.79 -8.41 7.03
C SER A 100 15.54 -9.73 7.18
N LYS A 101 16.26 -9.95 8.29
CA LYS A 101 16.94 -11.22 8.55
C LYS A 101 15.94 -12.26 9.06
N THR A 102 14.98 -11.85 9.88
CA THR A 102 13.90 -12.73 10.37
C THR A 102 13.03 -13.22 9.21
N ILE A 103 12.65 -12.36 8.26
CA ILE A 103 11.92 -12.79 7.06
C ILE A 103 12.73 -13.79 6.21
N CYS A 104 14.04 -13.57 6.05
CA CYS A 104 14.87 -14.34 5.13
C CYS A 104 15.44 -15.65 5.71
N TYR A 105 15.77 -15.67 7.01
CA TYR A 105 16.64 -16.70 7.60
C TYR A 105 16.18 -17.22 8.97
N GLY A 106 15.09 -16.68 9.54
CA GLY A 106 14.59 -17.15 10.84
C GLY A 106 14.10 -18.59 10.78
N SER A 107 14.46 -19.41 11.79
CA SER A 107 13.92 -20.77 11.99
C SER A 107 12.42 -20.79 12.32
N GLY A 108 11.84 -19.61 12.53
CA GLY A 108 10.43 -19.33 12.70
C GLY A 108 10.01 -18.12 11.88
N GLY A 109 10.47 -17.97 10.64
CA GLY A 109 9.78 -17.12 9.67
C GLY A 109 8.34 -17.60 9.58
N GLN A 110 7.44 -16.99 10.35
CA GLN A 110 6.04 -17.40 10.45
C GLN A 110 5.32 -17.05 9.14
N ASN A 111 5.57 -17.81 8.06
CA ASN A 111 4.73 -17.97 6.86
C ASN A 111 4.22 -16.67 6.17
N GLY A 112 4.85 -15.51 6.38
CA GLY A 112 4.32 -14.23 5.90
C GLY A 112 3.03 -13.79 6.60
N ILE A 113 2.75 -14.30 7.81
CA ILE A 113 1.55 -13.93 8.59
C ILE A 113 1.63 -12.48 9.07
N GLU A 114 2.83 -11.99 9.37
CA GLU A 114 3.07 -10.58 9.73
C GLU A 114 2.68 -9.66 8.57
N LEU A 115 2.97 -10.07 7.32
CA LEU A 115 2.55 -9.35 6.13
C LEU A 115 1.03 -9.35 5.96
N VAL A 116 0.34 -10.39 6.42
CA VAL A 116 -1.13 -10.44 6.43
C VAL A 116 -1.69 -9.44 7.44
N PHE A 117 -1.14 -9.42 8.66
CA PHE A 117 -1.54 -8.47 9.69
C PHE A 117 -1.31 -7.03 9.26
N THR A 118 -0.16 -6.71 8.65
CA THR A 118 0.11 -5.34 8.19
C THR A 118 -0.79 -4.94 7.02
N ALA A 119 -1.25 -5.89 6.21
CA ALA A 119 -2.26 -5.64 5.19
C ALA A 119 -3.59 -5.20 5.82
N TRP A 120 -4.06 -5.90 6.86
CA TRP A 120 -5.27 -5.49 7.57
C TRP A 120 -5.14 -4.12 8.24
N ILE A 121 -3.96 -3.77 8.76
CA ILE A 121 -3.70 -2.43 9.33
C ILE A 121 -3.67 -1.35 8.23
N ALA A 122 -3.26 -1.68 7.00
CA ALA A 122 -3.28 -0.74 5.88
C ALA A 122 -4.71 -0.31 5.49
N LEU A 123 -5.72 -1.16 5.68
CA LEU A 123 -7.11 -0.87 5.34
C LEU A 123 -7.71 0.35 6.06
N PRO A 124 -7.70 0.44 7.41
CA PRO A 124 -8.22 1.61 8.10
C PRO A 124 -7.45 2.90 7.73
N ILE A 125 -6.15 2.81 7.48
CA ILE A 125 -5.34 3.95 7.02
C ILE A 125 -5.84 4.42 5.64
N LEU A 126 -6.09 3.50 4.71
CA LEU A 126 -6.61 3.83 3.39
C LEU A 126 -8.00 4.49 3.46
N VAL A 127 -8.86 4.03 4.38
CA VAL A 127 -10.15 4.68 4.67
C VAL A 127 -9.93 6.10 5.19
N CYS A 128 -9.03 6.33 6.15
CA CYS A 128 -8.69 7.66 6.64
C CYS A 128 -8.20 8.59 5.51
N ILE A 129 -7.33 8.10 4.62
CA ILE A 129 -6.87 8.85 3.44
C ILE A 129 -8.04 9.25 2.54
N SER A 130 -9.01 8.35 2.31
CA SER A 130 -10.19 8.67 1.50
C SER A 130 -11.06 9.79 2.08
N PHE A 131 -11.16 9.88 3.41
CA PHE A 131 -11.82 10.99 4.09
C PHE A 131 -11.04 12.30 3.95
N VAL A 132 -9.71 12.25 4.04
CA VAL A 132 -8.86 13.43 3.76
C VAL A 132 -9.05 13.92 2.32
N PHE A 133 -9.14 13.02 1.34
CA PHE A 133 -9.39 13.37 -0.05
C PHE A 133 -10.76 14.04 -0.22
N LYS A 134 -11.79 13.44 0.37
CA LYS A 134 -13.14 14.03 0.39
C LYS A 134 -13.10 15.45 0.93
N HIS A 135 -12.52 15.66 2.11
CA HIS A 135 -12.47 16.97 2.75
C HIS A 135 -11.66 17.99 1.93
N LYS A 136 -10.46 17.64 1.46
CA LYS A 136 -9.61 18.57 0.70
C LYS A 136 -10.18 18.93 -0.68
N LEU A 137 -10.87 18.02 -1.35
CA LEU A 137 -11.38 18.25 -2.71
C LEU A 137 -12.83 18.80 -2.73
N GLU A 138 -13.59 18.60 -1.66
CA GLU A 138 -14.87 19.29 -1.45
C GLU A 138 -14.65 20.77 -1.09
N ASN A 139 -13.68 21.08 -0.21
CA ASN A 139 -13.38 22.46 0.22
C ASN A 139 -12.64 23.29 -0.84
N HIS A 140 -12.11 22.69 -1.90
CA HIS A 140 -11.42 23.42 -2.97
C HIS A 140 -12.38 24.12 -3.96
N ILE A 141 -13.69 24.05 -3.71
CA ILE A 141 -14.77 24.50 -4.62
C ILE A 141 -15.72 25.51 -3.95
N GLU A 142 -15.28 26.10 -2.84
CA GLU A 142 -15.72 27.44 -2.40
C GLU A 142 -14.70 28.49 -2.85
#